data_AF-A0A1R3W0R6-F1
#
_entry.id   AF-A0A1R3W0R6-F1
#
_cell.length_a   1.000
_cell.length_b   1.000
_cell.length_c   1.000
_cell.angle_alpha   90.00
_cell.angle_beta   90.00
_cell.angle_gamma   90.00
#
_symmetry.space_group_name_H-M   'P 1'
#
loop_
_entity.id
_entity.type
_entity.pdbx_description
1 polymer ?
#
loop_
_entity_poly.entity_id
_entity_poly.type
_entity_poly.pdbx_seq_one_letter_code
_entity_poly.pdbx_strand_id
1 'polypeptide(L)'
;MSETLQLSGELVSQVQDILAAHDERCQDPLVAVQYLSAVSGYVLGCQPIPAHQRDAFLDQLAQFMRQVHDDVASQSAPAPAQAPAGEAFGVWQPGDP
;
A
#
# COMPACT_ATOMS: atom_id res chain seq x y z
N MET A 1 2.11 2.80 -19.28
CA MET A 1 3.37 3.05 -18.57
C MET A 1 3.00 3.28 -17.12
N SER A 2 2.83 2.20 -16.34
CA SER A 2 2.55 2.31 -14.92
C SER A 2 3.90 2.20 -14.23
N GLU A 3 4.56 3.34 -14.00
CA GLU A 3 5.71 3.39 -13.09
C GLU A 3 5.16 3.09 -11.69
N THR A 4 5.21 1.83 -11.30
CA THR A 4 4.83 1.38 -9.97
C THR A 4 5.68 2.13 -8.96
N LEU A 5 5.03 2.92 -8.12
CA LEU A 5 5.67 3.75 -7.12
C LEU A 5 6.43 2.83 -6.15
N GLN A 6 7.76 2.80 -6.25
CA GLN A 6 8.60 1.99 -5.37
C GLN A 6 8.91 2.78 -4.10
N LEU A 7 8.11 2.56 -3.07
CA LEU A 7 8.40 3.05 -1.73
C LEU A 7 9.47 2.14 -1.12
N SER A 8 10.68 2.65 -0.94
CA SER A 8 11.68 1.97 -0.10
C SER A 8 11.35 2.22 1.37
N GLY A 9 11.55 1.22 2.23
CA GLY A 9 11.37 1.40 3.67
C GLY A 9 12.24 2.53 4.25
N GLU A 10 13.41 2.75 3.65
CA GLU A 10 14.30 3.86 4.00
C GLU A 10 13.67 5.23 3.72
N LEU A 11 13.06 5.42 2.53
CA LEU A 11 12.37 6.67 2.21
C LEU A 11 11.23 6.95 3.18
N VAL A 12 10.42 5.93 3.48
CA VAL A 12 9.30 6.06 4.42
C VAL A 12 9.80 6.44 5.81
N SER A 13 10.89 5.83 6.28
CA SER A 13 11.51 6.16 7.57
C SER A 13 12.01 7.61 7.60
N GLN A 14 12.77 8.04 6.59
CA GLN A 14 13.32 9.40 6.54
C GLN A 14 12.21 10.46 6.52
N VAL A 15 11.13 10.20 5.77
CA VAL A 15 9.97 11.09 5.74
C VAL A 15 9.30 11.16 7.11
N GLN A 16 9.15 10.03 7.81
CA GLN A 16 8.58 10.01 9.16
C GLN A 16 9.45 10.78 10.16
N ASP A 17 10.77 10.64 10.10
CA ASP A 17 11.71 11.36 10.96
C ASP A 17 11.62 12.88 10.77
N ILE A 18 11.51 13.35 9.52
CA ILE A 18 11.31 14.76 9.20
C ILE A 18 10.00 15.26 9.81
N LEU A 19 8.91 14.51 9.67
CA LEU A 19 7.61 14.90 10.24
C LEU A 19 7.66 14.93 11.78
N ALA A 20 8.33 13.95 12.40
CA ALA A 20 8.50 13.88 13.85
C ALA A 20 9.36 15.03 14.41
N ALA A 21 10.31 15.55 13.63
CA ALA A 21 11.09 16.73 14.01
C ALA A 21 10.25 18.03 14.06
N HIS A 22 9.12 18.08 13.35
CA HIS A 22 8.19 19.22 13.35
C HIS A 22 7.02 19.04 14.33
N ASP A 23 6.55 17.81 14.54
CA ASP A 23 5.50 17.45 15.49
C ASP A 23 5.74 16.04 16.02
N GLU A 24 6.03 15.91 17.32
CA GLU A 24 6.34 14.62 17.96
C GLU A 24 5.21 13.58 17.78
N ARG A 25 3.96 14.03 17.58
CA ARG A 25 2.82 13.13 17.33
C ARG A 25 2.99 12.32 16.05
N CYS A 26 3.82 12.75 15.10
CA CYS A 26 4.14 12.03 13.87
C CYS A 26 4.99 10.76 14.11
N GLN A 27 5.45 10.50 15.34
CA GLN A 27 5.96 9.18 15.72
C GLN A 27 4.88 8.09 15.58
N ASP A 28 3.60 8.44 15.72
CA ASP A 28 2.49 7.57 15.34
C ASP A 28 2.37 7.54 13.79
N PRO A 29 2.51 6.36 13.14
CA PRO A 29 2.38 6.24 11.69
C PRO A 29 1.05 6.76 11.12
N LEU A 30 -0.06 6.63 11.86
CA LEU A 30 -1.36 7.11 11.38
C LEU A 30 -1.42 8.65 11.38
N VAL A 31 -0.78 9.30 12.34
CA VAL A 31 -0.65 10.76 12.37
C VAL A 31 0.27 11.23 11.24
N ALA A 32 1.38 10.52 11.00
CA ALA A 32 2.27 10.83 9.87
C ALA A 32 1.54 10.75 8.52
N VAL A 33 0.70 9.74 8.30
CA VAL A 33 -0.12 9.62 7.07
C VAL A 33 -1.11 10.78 6.92
N GLN A 34 -1.71 11.26 8.01
CA GLN A 34 -2.57 12.45 7.98
C GLN A 34 -1.79 13.70 7.56
N TYR A 35 -0.59 13.88 8.12
CA TYR A 35 0.29 14.99 7.74
C TYR A 35 0.70 14.93 6.27
N LEU A 36 1.08 13.77 5.75
CA LEU A 36 1.41 13.60 4.33
C LEU A 36 0.23 13.94 3.41
N SER A 37 -0.98 13.58 3.82
CA SER A 37 -2.21 13.94 3.10
C SER A 37 -2.42 15.46 3.12
N ALA A 38 -2.23 16.11 4.27
CA ALA A 38 -2.33 17.56 4.40
C ALA A 38 -1.27 18.31 3.57
N VAL A 39 -0.03 17.84 3.59
CA VAL A 39 1.07 18.39 2.77
C VAL A 39 0.74 18.28 1.28
N SER A 40 0.25 17.11 0.84
CA SER A 40 -0.18 16.90 -0.55
C SER A 40 -1.29 17.88 -0.94
N GLY A 41 -2.31 18.05 -0.10
CA GLY A 41 -3.39 19.01 -0.31
C GLY A 41 -2.90 20.46 -0.34
N TYR A 42 -1.98 20.84 0.54
CA TYR A 42 -1.39 22.17 0.57
C TYR A 42 -0.59 22.48 -0.70
N VAL A 43 0.29 21.56 -1.12
CA VAL A 43 1.10 21.70 -2.34
C VAL A 43 0.21 21.83 -3.57
N LEU A 44 -0.84 21.01 -3.66
CA LEU A 44 -1.81 21.08 -4.74
C LEU A 44 -2.62 22.39 -4.71
N GLY A 45 -3.01 22.86 -3.53
CA GLY A 45 -3.72 24.13 -3.33
C GLY A 45 -2.92 25.36 -3.78
N CYS A 46 -1.58 25.27 -3.75
CA CYS A 46 -0.69 26.32 -4.23
C CYS A 46 -0.51 26.36 -5.76
N GLN A 47 -1.01 25.34 -6.49
CA GLN A 47 -0.83 25.28 -7.94
C GLN A 47 -1.74 26.28 -8.67
N PRO A 48 -1.24 26.99 -9.70
CA PRO A 48 -2.02 27.96 -10.47
C PRO A 48 -2.91 27.27 -11.51
N ILE A 49 -3.70 26.28 -11.09
CA ILE A 49 -4.61 25.51 -11.96
C ILE A 49 -6.08 25.84 -11.65
N PRO A 50 -6.98 25.71 -12.63
CA PRO A 50 -8.42 25.88 -12.41
C PRO A 50 -8.95 24.90 -11.35
N ALA A 51 -9.95 25.34 -10.57
CA ALA A 51 -10.55 24.54 -9.51
C ALA A 51 -11.02 23.15 -9.97
N HIS A 52 -11.69 23.06 -11.12
CA HIS A 52 -12.16 21.78 -11.66
C HIS A 52 -11.03 20.78 -11.96
N GLN A 53 -9.85 21.25 -12.37
CA GLN A 53 -8.70 20.37 -12.61
C GLN A 53 -8.11 19.88 -11.30
N ARG A 54 -8.09 20.75 -10.29
CA ARG A 54 -7.64 20.39 -8.95
C ARG A 54 -8.56 19.34 -8.31
N ASP A 55 -9.87 19.51 -8.44
CA ASP A 55 -10.86 18.58 -7.90
C ASP A 55 -10.73 17.20 -8.58
N ALA A 56 -10.63 17.19 -9.91
CA ALA A 56 -10.37 15.95 -10.66
C ALA A 56 -9.05 15.28 -10.25
N PHE A 57 -8.00 16.06 -9.96
CA PHE A 57 -6.72 15.53 -9.50
C PHE A 57 -6.81 14.94 -8.07
N LEU A 58 -7.58 15.55 -7.18
CA LEU A 58 -7.85 15.01 -5.84
C LEU A 58 -8.54 13.64 -5.91
N ASP A 59 -9.53 13.49 -6.79
CA ASP A 59 -10.22 12.21 -6.99
C ASP A 59 -9.26 11.13 -7.51
N GLN A 60 -8.42 11.49 -8.48
CA GLN A 60 -7.38 10.59 -9.00
C GLN A 60 -6.37 10.20 -7.92
N LEU A 61 -5.95 11.15 -7.08
CA LEU A 61 -5.01 10.90 -5.99
C LEU A 61 -5.62 9.97 -4.92
N ALA A 62 -6.90 10.15 -4.59
CA ALA A 62 -7.61 9.27 -3.66
C ALA A 62 -7.73 7.85 -4.21
N GLN A 63 -8.06 7.69 -5.49
CA GLN A 63 -8.10 6.40 -6.16
C GLN A 63 -6.71 5.74 -6.18
N PHE A 64 -5.67 6.51 -6.48
CA PHE A 64 -4.30 6.01 -6.50
C PHE A 64 -3.84 5.55 -5.11
N MET A 65 -4.12 6.33 -4.06
CA MET A 65 -3.81 5.96 -2.68
C MET A 65 -4.50 4.66 -2.28
N ARG A 66 -5.77 4.47 -2.68
CA ARG A 66 -6.52 3.23 -2.46
C ARG A 66 -5.82 2.03 -3.11
N GLN A 67 -5.39 2.18 -4.37
CA GLN A 67 -4.68 1.12 -5.10
C GLN A 67 -3.37 0.74 -4.40
N VAL A 68 -2.54 1.72 -4.02
CA VAL A 68 -1.27 1.46 -3.32
C VAL A 68 -1.49 0.74 -1.98
N HIS A 69 -2.50 1.17 -1.21
CA HIS A 69 -2.88 0.49 0.03
C HIS A 69 -3.25 -0.98 -0.23
N ASP A 70 -4.12 -1.24 -1.21
CA ASP A 70 -4.61 -2.57 -1.52
C ASP A 70 -3.47 -3.48 -2.04
N ASP A 71 -2.52 -2.91 -2.79
CA ASP A 71 -1.32 -3.62 -3.27
C ASP A 71 -0.41 -4.04 -2.11
N VAL A 72 -0.14 -3.14 -1.15
CA VAL A 72 0.68 -3.44 0.03
C VAL A 72 0.01 -4.48 0.93
N ALA A 73 -1.31 -4.36 1.13
CA ALA A 73 -2.10 -5.32 1.90
C ALA A 73 -2.08 -6.71 1.24
N SER A 74 -2.16 -6.77 -0.08
CA SER A 74 -2.13 -8.02 -0.85
C SER A 74 -0.76 -8.70 -0.80
N GLN A 75 0.34 -7.93 -0.80
CA GLN A 75 1.71 -8.45 -0.65
C GLN A 75 1.99 -8.98 0.76
N SER A 76 1.28 -8.48 1.76
CA SER A 76 1.44 -8.87 3.16
C SER A 76 0.61 -10.10 3.54
N ALA A 77 -0.27 -10.58 2.65
CA ALA A 77 -1.07 -11.77 2.90
C ALA A 77 -0.20 -13.03 2.86
N PRO A 78 -0.22 -13.89 3.90
CA PRO A 78 0.48 -15.17 3.84
C PRO A 78 -0.09 -16.01 2.69
N ALA A 79 0.81 -16.56 1.86
CA ALA A 79 0.41 -17.50 0.82
C ALA A 79 -0.43 -18.62 1.46
N PRO A 80 -1.57 -19.03 0.87
CA PRO A 80 -2.31 -20.17 1.38
C PRO A 80 -1.35 -21.36 1.43
N ALA A 81 -1.21 -21.96 2.61
CA ALA A 81 -0.40 -23.15 2.80
C ALA A 81 -0.83 -24.17 1.74
N GLN A 82 0.06 -24.46 0.79
CA GLN A 82 -0.12 -25.60 -0.10
C GLN A 82 -0.26 -26.81 0.80
N ALA A 83 -1.46 -27.41 0.81
CA ALA A 83 -1.65 -28.72 1.42
C ALA A 83 -0.55 -29.64 0.87
N PRO A 84 0.13 -30.44 1.70
CA PRO A 84 1.10 -31.39 1.20
C PRO A 84 0.38 -32.20 0.13
N ALA A 85 0.95 -32.26 -1.07
CA ALA A 85 0.57 -33.24 -2.06
C ALA A 85 0.91 -34.61 -1.45
N GLY A 86 -0.04 -35.13 -0.66
CA GLY A 86 0.03 -36.44 -0.06
C GLY A 86 0.27 -37.43 -1.18
N GLU A 87 1.38 -38.13 -1.06
CA GLU A 87 1.86 -39.13 -1.99
C GLU A 87 0.72 -40.02 -2.47
N ALA A 88 0.68 -40.22 -3.78
CA ALA A 88 -0.07 -41.30 -4.40
C ALA A 88 0.42 -42.64 -3.82
N PHE A 89 -0.23 -43.15 -2.78
CA PHE A 89 -0.08 -44.54 -2.34
C PHE A 89 -1.45 -45.12 -1.98
N GLY A 90 -2.04 -45.76 -2.96
CA GLY A 90 -3.31 -46.47 -2.84
C GLY A 90 -3.69 -47.08 -4.18
N VAL A 91 -2.83 -47.93 -4.74
CA VAL A 91 -3.23 -48.84 -5.81
C VAL A 91 -4.34 -49.72 -5.25
N TRP A 92 -5.57 -49.47 -5.68
CA TRP A 92 -6.68 -50.37 -5.41
C TRP A 92 -6.69 -51.46 -6.49
N GLN A 93 -6.52 -52.72 -6.10
CA GLN A 93 -6.84 -53.88 -6.93
C GLN A 93 -7.76 -54.80 -6.12
N PRO A 94 -8.99 -55.09 -6.58
CA PRO A 94 -9.85 -56.09 -5.95
C PRO A 94 -9.56 -57.47 -6.54
N GLY A 95 -9.08 -58.39 -5.72
CA GLY A 95 -8.97 -59.81 -6.05
C GLY A 95 -7.97 -60.57 -5.17
N ASP A 96 -8.48 -61.61 -4.51
CA ASP A 96 -7.85 -62.73 -3.78
C ASP A 96 -7.53 -62.60 -2.27
N PRO A 97 -7.78 -63.68 -1.48
CA PRO A 97 -8.50 -64.94 -1.76
C PRO A 97 -9.92 -65.03 -1.18
#